data_AF-M4XCU6-F1
#
_entry.id   AF-M4XCU6-F1
#
_cell.length_a   1.000
_cell.length_b   1.000
_cell.length_c   1.000
_cell.angle_alpha   90.00
_cell.angle_beta   90.00
_cell.angle_gamma   90.00
#
_symmetry.space_group_name_H-M   'P 1'
#
loop_
_entity.id
_entity.type
_entity.pdbx_description
1 polymer ?
#
loop_
_entity_poly.entity_id
_entity_poly.type
_entity_poly.pdbx_seq_one_letter_code
_entity_poly.pdbx_strand_id
1 'polypeptide(L)'
;MLLPGAETQRMNQRQCLELLEGVEDTLHFLFATLTYLIHAESQRPLPDAELIASWEALQQEVFDVEYALPGADVTVYQQALRTYGKHNRELRPLVDQYMAK
;
A
#
# COMPACT_ATOMS: atom_id res chain seq x y z
N MET A 1 -20.37 10.45 8.15
CA MET A 1 -20.52 9.04 8.57
C MET A 1 -19.24 8.65 9.29
N LEU A 2 -19.33 8.05 10.47
CA LEU A 2 -18.16 7.52 11.19
C LEU A 2 -17.90 6.09 10.71
N LEU A 3 -16.63 5.67 10.70
CA LEU A 3 -16.27 4.27 10.44
C LEU A 3 -16.82 3.37 11.57
N PRO A 4 -17.19 2.12 11.28
CA PRO A 4 -17.47 1.14 12.34
C PRO A 4 -16.30 1.09 13.34
N GLY A 5 -16.62 1.04 14.64
CA GLY A 5 -15.64 1.02 15.74
C GLY A 5 -15.01 2.38 16.09
N ALA A 6 -15.27 3.44 15.31
CA ALA A 6 -14.72 4.78 15.58
C ALA A 6 -15.16 5.35 16.94
N GLU A 7 -16.41 5.10 17.35
CA GLU A 7 -16.94 5.57 18.64
C GLU A 7 -16.19 4.95 19.84
N THR A 8 -15.90 3.65 19.76
CA THR A 8 -15.12 2.91 20.76
C THR A 8 -13.71 3.48 20.91
N GLN A 9 -13.13 3.97 19.80
CA GLN A 9 -11.82 4.63 19.79
C GLN A 9 -11.89 6.15 20.00
N ARG A 10 -13.08 6.70 20.28
CA ARG A 10 -13.35 8.15 20.43
C ARG A 10 -12.86 8.98 19.24
N MET A 11 -12.91 8.40 18.04
CA MET A 11 -12.53 9.09 16.82
C MET A 11 -13.68 9.96 16.32
N ASN A 12 -13.35 11.21 16.00
CA ASN A 12 -14.28 12.11 15.35
C ASN A 12 -14.26 11.92 13.82
N GLN A 13 -15.21 12.56 13.12
CA GLN A 13 -15.33 12.44 11.67
C GLN A 13 -14.07 12.83 10.92
N ARG A 14 -13.37 13.88 11.36
CA ARG A 14 -12.12 14.33 10.73
C ARG A 14 -11.04 13.26 10.85
N GLN A 15 -10.88 12.65 12.01
CA GLN A 15 -9.90 11.57 12.22
C GLN A 15 -10.24 10.33 11.38
N CYS A 16 -11.53 10.02 11.18
CA CYS A 16 -11.93 8.95 10.26
C CYS A 16 -11.58 9.29 8.81
N LEU A 17 -11.80 10.53 8.36
CA LEU A 17 -11.45 10.97 7.00
C LEU A 17 -9.93 10.95 6.78
N GLU A 18 -9.14 11.49 7.71
CA GLU A 18 -7.68 11.47 7.62
C GLU A 18 -7.13 10.03 7.58
N LEU A 19 -7.78 9.09 8.27
CA LEU A 19 -7.42 7.67 8.21
C LEU A 19 -7.78 7.03 6.86
N LEU A 20 -8.97 7.32 6.32
CA LEU A 20 -9.40 6.84 5.00
C LEU A 20 -8.44 7.34 3.91
N GLU A 21 -8.22 8.66 3.87
CA GLU A 21 -7.31 9.32 2.93
C GLU A 21 -5.88 8.76 3.07
N GLY A 22 -5.39 8.62 4.30
CA GLY A 22 -4.05 8.07 4.54
C GLY A 22 -3.90 6.63 4.06
N VAL A 23 -4.93 5.80 4.19
CA VAL A 23 -4.91 4.42 3.67
C VAL A 23 -4.97 4.41 2.15
N GLU A 24 -5.87 5.19 1.54
CA GLU A 24 -5.99 5.33 0.08
C GLU A 24 -4.66 5.77 -0.54
N ASP A 25 -4.07 6.85 -0.04
CA ASP A 25 -2.77 7.36 -0.50
C ASP A 25 -1.66 6.32 -0.33
N THR A 26 -1.65 5.60 0.79
CA THR A 26 -0.63 4.58 1.08
C THR A 26 -0.72 3.40 0.13
N LEU A 27 -1.92 2.88 -0.12
CA LEU A 27 -2.15 1.76 -1.02
C LEU A 27 -1.88 2.16 -2.48
N HIS A 28 -2.37 3.33 -2.89
CA HIS A 28 -2.16 3.85 -4.23
C HIS A 28 -0.67 4.06 -4.52
N PHE A 29 0.06 4.69 -3.59
CA PHE A 29 1.50 4.91 -3.73
C PHE A 29 2.26 3.58 -3.79
N LEU A 30 1.86 2.57 -2.99
CA LEU A 30 2.48 1.25 -3.02
C LEU A 30 2.24 0.54 -4.35
N PHE A 31 1.00 0.57 -4.85
CA PHE A 31 0.64 -0.03 -6.12
C PHE A 31 1.43 0.58 -7.29
N ALA A 32 1.54 1.91 -7.32
CA ALA A 32 2.33 2.63 -8.32
C ALA A 32 3.83 2.30 -8.21
N THR A 33 4.36 2.24 -6.98
CA THR A 33 5.75 1.86 -6.70
C THR A 33 6.05 0.46 -7.22
N LEU A 34 5.18 -0.51 -6.94
CA LEU A 34 5.33 -1.90 -7.41
C LEU A 34 5.26 -1.99 -8.92
N THR A 35 4.32 -1.29 -9.54
CA THR A 35 4.20 -1.21 -11.01
C THR A 35 5.50 -0.72 -11.64
N TYR A 36 6.07 0.35 -11.08
CA TYR A 36 7.35 0.89 -11.53
C TYR A 36 8.49 -0.11 -11.35
N LEU A 37 8.64 -0.70 -10.17
CA LEU A 37 9.73 -1.64 -9.87
C LEU A 37 9.67 -2.89 -10.74
N ILE A 38 8.48 -3.49 -10.91
CA ILE A 38 8.24 -4.63 -11.81
C ILE A 38 8.66 -4.28 -13.23
N HIS A 39 8.21 -3.12 -13.73
CA HIS A 39 8.58 -2.67 -15.06
C HIS A 39 10.11 -2.48 -15.18
N ALA A 40 10.72 -1.77 -14.24
CA ALA A 40 12.14 -1.46 -14.26
C ALA A 40 13.03 -2.72 -14.20
N GLU A 41 12.70 -3.70 -13.35
CA GLU A 41 13.42 -4.98 -13.28
C GLU A 41 13.26 -5.79 -14.56
N SER A 42 12.06 -5.80 -15.14
CA SER A 42 11.77 -6.50 -16.40
C SER A 42 12.57 -5.97 -17.59
N GLN A 43 13.02 -4.70 -17.56
CA GLN A 43 13.84 -4.11 -18.61
C GLN A 43 15.34 -4.38 -18.47
N ARG A 44 15.79 -5.07 -17.40
CA ARG A 44 17.22 -5.33 -17.21
C ARG A 44 17.73 -6.40 -18.19
N PRO A 45 19.04 -6.41 -18.50
CA PRO A 45 19.64 -7.45 -19.35
C PRO A 45 19.48 -8.87 -18.81
N LEU A 46 19.34 -9.02 -17.49
CA LEU A 46 19.04 -10.29 -16.81
C LEU A 46 18.04 -10.00 -15.68
N PRO A 47 16.72 -10.04 -15.97
CA PRO A 47 15.69 -9.81 -14.97
C PRO A 47 15.66 -10.90 -13.90
N ASP A 48 15.45 -10.51 -12.65
CA ASP A 48 15.16 -11.41 -11.55
C ASP A 48 13.67 -11.79 -11.52
N ALA A 49 13.35 -12.98 -12.04
CA ALA A 49 11.98 -13.47 -12.15
C ALA A 49 11.33 -13.76 -10.78
N GLU A 50 12.10 -14.19 -9.78
CA GLU A 50 11.58 -14.43 -8.44
C GLU A 50 11.23 -13.11 -7.76
N LEU A 51 12.05 -12.09 -7.94
CA LEU A 51 11.80 -10.75 -7.43
C LEU A 51 10.55 -10.13 -8.07
N ILE A 52 10.42 -10.22 -9.41
CA ILE A 52 9.22 -9.76 -10.13
C ILE A 52 7.96 -10.45 -9.61
N ALA A 53 7.97 -11.78 -9.52
CA ALA A 53 6.83 -12.55 -9.01
C ALA A 53 6.47 -12.16 -7.56
N SER A 54 7.47 -11.87 -6.71
CA SER A 54 7.22 -11.41 -5.35
C SER A 54 6.53 -10.03 -5.30
N TRP A 55 6.89 -9.13 -6.20
CA TRP A 55 6.26 -7.81 -6.30
C TRP A 55 4.87 -7.87 -6.94
N GLU A 56 4.65 -8.74 -7.92
CA GLU A 56 3.34 -8.99 -8.51
C GLU A 56 2.37 -9.57 -7.46
N ALA A 57 2.84 -10.51 -6.63
CA ALA A 57 2.04 -11.05 -5.53
C ALA A 57 1.65 -9.96 -4.51
N LEU A 58 2.59 -9.09 -4.13
CA LEU A 58 2.29 -7.97 -3.24
C LEU A 58 1.37 -6.95 -3.91
N GLN A 59 1.51 -6.71 -5.21
CA GLN A 59 0.63 -5.81 -5.96
C GLN A 59 -0.80 -6.33 -5.99
N GLN A 60 -0.99 -7.64 -6.20
CA GLN A 60 -2.30 -8.27 -6.14
C GLN A 60 -2.90 -8.17 -4.72
N GLU A 61 -2.09 -8.40 -3.69
CA GLU A 61 -2.55 -8.25 -2.29
C GLU A 61 -3.04 -6.83 -2.00
N VAL A 62 -2.32 -5.80 -2.46
CA VAL A 62 -2.72 -4.39 -2.31
C VAL A 62 -4.07 -4.13 -2.98
N PHE A 63 -4.27 -4.64 -4.19
CA PHE A 63 -5.54 -4.53 -4.91
C PHE A 63 -6.68 -5.22 -4.17
N ASP A 64 -6.45 -6.43 -3.65
CA ASP A 64 -7.46 -7.19 -2.91
C ASP A 64 -7.85 -6.47 -1.61
N VAL A 65 -6.88 -5.86 -0.92
CA VAL A 65 -7.15 -5.07 0.29
C VAL A 65 -7.93 -3.80 -0.02
N GLU A 66 -7.56 -3.06 -1.05
CA GLU A 66 -8.30 -1.86 -1.48
C GLU A 66 -9.76 -2.19 -1.76
N TYR A 67 -10.02 -3.33 -2.40
CA TYR A 67 -11.37 -3.81 -2.69
C TYR A 67 -12.14 -4.26 -1.42
N ALA A 68 -11.45 -4.80 -0.42
CA ALA A 68 -12.06 -5.33 0.81
C ALA A 68 -12.28 -4.27 1.90
N LEU A 69 -11.59 -3.14 1.86
CA LEU A 69 -11.63 -2.10 2.88
C LEU A 69 -12.98 -1.36 3.03
N PRO A 70 -13.75 -1.06 1.97
CA PRO A 70 -14.99 -0.30 2.11
C PRO A 70 -15.95 -0.92 3.14
N GLY A 71 -16.33 -0.13 4.14
CA GLY A 71 -17.22 -0.58 5.22
C GLY A 71 -16.54 -1.40 6.33
N ALA A 72 -15.23 -1.61 6.27
CA ALA A 72 -14.48 -2.28 7.34
C ALA A 72 -14.40 -1.45 8.63
N ASP A 73 -14.07 -2.12 9.72
CA ASP A 73 -13.84 -1.49 11.02
C ASP A 73 -12.59 -0.59 11.01
N VAL A 74 -12.61 0.47 11.82
CA VAL A 74 -11.51 1.43 11.96
C VAL A 74 -10.16 0.75 12.29
N THR A 75 -10.18 -0.37 13.02
CA THR A 75 -8.96 -1.15 13.32
C THR A 75 -8.35 -1.78 12.06
N VAL A 76 -9.17 -2.16 11.08
CA VAL A 76 -8.72 -2.72 9.81
C VAL A 76 -8.01 -1.64 8.99
N TYR A 77 -8.59 -0.44 8.91
CA TYR A 77 -7.93 0.70 8.26
C TYR A 77 -6.60 1.06 8.93
N GLN A 78 -6.56 1.12 10.27
CA GLN A 78 -5.32 1.38 11.00
C GLN A 78 -4.26 0.30 10.75
N GLN A 79 -4.68 -0.97 10.66
CA GLN A 79 -3.78 -2.06 10.38
C GLN A 79 -3.25 -2.00 8.94
N ALA A 80 -4.11 -1.74 7.96
CA ALA A 80 -3.72 -1.54 6.56
C ALA A 80 -2.69 -0.40 6.45
N LEU A 81 -2.95 0.75 7.07
CA LEU A 81 -2.03 1.89 7.07
C LEU A 81 -0.65 1.51 7.62
N ARG A 82 -0.60 0.77 8.74
CA ARG A 82 0.66 0.33 9.36
C ARG A 82 1.41 -0.67 8.48
N THR A 83 0.72 -1.68 7.96
CA THR A 83 1.32 -2.74 7.14
C THR A 83 1.86 -2.17 5.82
N TYR A 84 1.02 -1.50 5.04
CA TYR A 84 1.41 -1.03 3.71
C TYR A 84 2.29 0.22 3.77
N GLY A 85 2.15 1.04 4.82
CA GLY A 85 3.10 2.12 5.11
C GLY A 85 4.50 1.60 5.50
N LYS A 86 4.62 0.37 6.01
CA LYS A 86 5.92 -0.29 6.19
C LYS A 86 6.48 -0.74 4.84
N HIS A 87 5.70 -1.42 4.00
CA HIS A 87 6.14 -1.82 2.66
C HIS A 87 6.62 -0.65 1.81
N ASN A 88 5.92 0.48 1.84
CA ASN A 88 6.37 1.71 1.17
C ASN A 88 7.75 2.18 1.62
N ARG A 89 8.06 2.09 2.92
CA ARG A 89 9.38 2.47 3.45
C ARG A 89 10.47 1.48 3.05
N GLU A 90 10.14 0.20 2.95
CA GLU A 90 11.09 -0.86 2.56
C GLU A 90 11.41 -0.82 1.07
N LEU A 91 10.45 -0.47 0.22
CA LEU A 91 10.64 -0.41 -1.24
C LEU A 91 11.28 0.90 -1.72
N ARG A 92 11.19 1.98 -0.94
CA ARG A 92 11.73 3.30 -1.34
C ARG A 92 13.22 3.30 -1.71
N PRO A 93 14.13 2.64 -0.97
CA PRO A 93 15.53 2.54 -1.38
C PRO A 93 15.73 1.83 -2.72
N LEU A 94 14.85 0.88 -3.06
CA LEU A 94 14.93 0.18 -4.34
C LEU A 94 14.54 1.13 -5.47
N VAL A 95 13.46 1.90 -5.30
CA VAL A 95 13.05 2.92 -6.28
C VAL A 95 14.19 3.87 -6.60
N ASP A 96 14.89 4.36 -5.56
CA ASP A 96 16.05 5.25 -5.74
C ASP A 96 17.18 4.56 -6.53
N GLN A 97 17.41 3.26 -6.33
CA GLN A 97 18.42 2.49 -7.07
C GLN A 97 18.07 2.28 -8.55
N TYR A 98 16.78 2.10 -8.89
CA TYR A 98 16.34 1.98 -10.29
C TYR A 98 16.28 3.33 -11.00
N MET A 99 16.00 4.43 -10.29
CA MET A 99 16.01 5.77 -10.87
C MET A 99 17.42 6.34 -11.09
N ALA A 100 18.41 5.87 -10.32
CA ALA A 100 19.80 6.31 -10.46
C ALA A 100 20.55 5.64 -11.63
N LYS A 101 19.90 4.75 -12.39
CA LYS A 101 20.46 4.00 -13.53
C LYS A 101 19.84 4.46 -14.83
#